data_AF-A0A970UQJ2-F1
#
_entry.id   AF-A0A970UQJ2-F1
#
_cell.length_a   1.000
_cell.length_b   1.000
_cell.length_c   1.000
_cell.angle_alpha   90.00
_cell.angle_beta   90.00
_cell.angle_gamma   90.00
#
_symmetry.space_group_name_H-M   'P 1'
#
loop_
_entity.id
_entity.type
_entity.pdbx_description
1 polymer ?
#
loop_
_entity_poly.entity_id
_entity_poly.type
_entity_poly.pdbx_seq_one_letter_code
_entity_poly.pdbx_strand_id
1 'polypeptide(L)'
;IKVKTEGGARYDFQYTDKYGNPCTVGGLSYMFDKEFWNYAKLISGVLRHGMPIPYVVNLVESLRLDSENINSWKTGVARALKQFIKDCTRAPQGERCENCNSESLVYQEGCLICLECGHSKCG
;
A
#
# COMPACT_ATOMS: atom_id res chain seq x y z
N ILE A 1 -4.93 13.12 20.22
CA ILE A 1 -5.06 13.53 21.65
C ILE A 1 -5.44 12.32 22.48
N LYS A 2 -4.71 12.06 23.57
CA LYS A 2 -5.00 10.94 24.46
C LYS A 2 -6.03 11.37 25.51
N VAL A 3 -7.16 10.70 25.57
CA VAL A 3 -8.21 10.91 26.58
C VAL A 3 -8.23 9.69 27.50
N LYS A 4 -8.14 9.91 28.81
CA LYS A 4 -8.27 8.84 29.82
C LYS A 4 -9.74 8.73 30.24
N THR A 5 -10.30 7.54 30.18
CA THR A 5 -11.64 7.20 30.68
C THR A 5 -11.52 6.11 31.75
N GLU A 6 -12.59 5.89 32.52
CA GLU A 6 -12.59 4.88 33.61
C GLU A 6 -12.27 3.45 33.11
N GLY A 7 -12.50 3.16 31.82
CA GLY A 7 -12.20 1.89 31.18
C GLY A 7 -10.88 1.84 30.38
N GLY A 8 -10.03 2.87 30.39
CA GLY A 8 -8.73 2.85 29.68
C GLY A 8 -8.33 4.19 29.05
N ALA A 9 -7.44 4.15 28.05
CA ALA A 9 -7.04 5.33 27.29
C ALA A 9 -7.50 5.24 25.84
N ARG A 10 -8.21 6.25 25.35
CA ARG A 10 -8.60 6.39 23.94
C ARG A 10 -7.81 7.50 23.25
N TYR A 11 -7.53 7.33 21.97
CA TYR A 11 -6.88 8.38 21.16
C TYR A 11 -7.87 8.99 20.19
N ASP A 12 -8.06 10.30 20.29
CA ASP A 12 -8.97 11.07 19.45
C ASP A 12 -8.16 11.91 18.46
N PHE A 13 -8.59 11.97 17.19
CA PHE A 13 -7.98 12.82 16.16
C PHE A 13 -8.79 14.12 16.03
N GLN A 14 -8.13 15.25 16.22
CA GLN A 14 -8.75 16.57 16.09
C GLN A 14 -8.16 17.30 14.89
N TYR A 15 -9.04 17.85 14.06
CA TYR A 15 -8.67 18.68 12.92
C TYR A 15 -9.69 19.80 12.76
N THR A 16 -9.27 20.90 12.13
CA THR A 16 -10.18 21.97 11.73
C THR A 16 -10.67 21.68 10.33
N ASP A 17 -11.99 21.68 10.12
CA ASP A 17 -12.54 21.51 8.79
C ASP A 17 -12.26 22.73 7.89
N LYS A 18 -12.59 22.62 6.61
CA LYS A 18 -12.45 23.72 5.64
C LYS A 18 -13.31 24.96 5.94
N TYR A 19 -14.24 24.87 6.89
CA TYR A 19 -15.14 25.94 7.32
C TYR A 19 -14.73 26.53 8.68
N GLY A 20 -13.60 26.10 9.25
CA GLY A 20 -13.09 26.61 10.53
C GLY A 20 -13.66 25.92 11.77
N ASN A 21 -14.50 24.89 11.63
CA ASN A 21 -15.09 24.18 12.77
C ASN A 21 -14.13 23.12 13.30
N PRO A 22 -13.99 22.99 14.64
CA PRO A 22 -13.24 21.91 15.24
C PRO A 22 -13.99 20.59 15.09
N CYS A 23 -13.40 19.63 14.38
CA CYS A 23 -13.90 18.28 14.26
C CYS A 23 -13.08 17.33 15.13
N THR A 24 -13.75 16.42 15.84
CA THR A 24 -13.10 15.36 16.61
C THR A 24 -13.56 14.00 16.11
N VAL A 25 -12.63 13.20 15.61
CA VAL A 25 -12.84 11.78 15.34
C VAL A 25 -12.42 11.02 16.58
N GLY A 26 -13.41 10.56 17.34
CA GLY A 26 -13.20 9.86 18.62
C GLY A 26 -12.77 8.42 18.43
N GLY A 27 -11.97 7.90 19.36
CA GLY A 27 -11.68 6.47 19.44
C GLY A 27 -10.92 5.91 18.23
N LEU A 28 -10.04 6.71 17.63
CA LEU A 28 -9.17 6.30 16.51
C LEU A 28 -8.44 4.98 16.82
N SER A 29 -8.02 4.80 18.08
CA SER A 29 -7.37 3.57 18.57
C SER A 29 -8.23 2.30 18.49
N TYR A 30 -9.56 2.43 18.50
CA TYR A 30 -10.49 1.30 18.40
C TYR A 30 -10.95 1.04 16.96
N MET A 31 -10.73 2.00 16.06
CA MET A 31 -11.08 1.87 14.64
C MET A 31 -10.01 1.11 13.84
N PHE A 32 -8.81 0.91 14.41
CA PHE A 32 -7.77 0.13 13.77
C PHE A 32 -7.89 -1.35 14.12
N ASP A 33 -8.06 -2.19 13.11
CA ASP A 33 -7.93 -3.63 13.27
C ASP A 33 -6.50 -4.02 13.63
N LYS A 34 -6.35 -4.93 14.60
CA LYS A 34 -5.06 -5.45 15.04
C LYS A 34 -4.34 -6.20 13.93
N GLU A 35 -5.06 -6.80 12.98
CA GLU A 35 -4.46 -7.48 11.84
C GLU A 35 -3.68 -6.53 10.95
N PHE A 36 -4.19 -5.32 10.67
CA PHE A 36 -3.48 -4.32 9.85
C PHE A 36 -2.17 -3.86 10.49
N TRP A 37 -2.12 -3.82 11.82
CA TRP A 37 -0.91 -3.47 12.52
C TRP A 37 0.20 -4.52 12.32
N ASN A 38 -0.17 -5.80 12.28
CA ASN A 38 0.78 -6.88 12.00
C ASN A 38 1.29 -6.81 10.56
N TYR A 39 0.42 -6.55 9.58
CA TYR A 39 0.84 -6.37 8.19
C TYR A 39 1.74 -5.14 8.00
N ALA A 40 1.39 -4.01 8.63
CA ALA A 40 2.22 -2.81 8.59
C ALA A 40 3.61 -3.06 9.19
N LYS A 41 3.69 -3.81 10.30
CA LYS A 41 4.97 -4.23 10.89
C LYS A 41 5.78 -5.12 9.95
N LEU A 42 5.14 -6.09 9.31
CA LEU A 42 5.77 -6.99 8.34
C LEU A 42 6.36 -6.20 7.17
N ILE A 43 5.55 -5.38 6.51
CA ILE A 43 5.97 -4.53 5.37
C ILE A 43 7.12 -3.62 5.81
N SER A 44 7.02 -3.01 6.99
CA SER A 44 8.05 -2.14 7.54
C SER A 44 9.35 -2.89 7.84
N GLY A 45 9.28 -4.14 8.32
CA GLY A 45 10.44 -5.01 8.50
C GLY A 45 11.10 -5.37 7.18
N VAL A 46 10.30 -5.81 6.19
CA VAL A 46 10.76 -6.16 4.85
C VAL A 46 11.51 -4.99 4.18
N LEU A 47 10.98 -3.77 4.29
CA LEU A 47 11.64 -2.56 3.78
C LEU A 47 12.95 -2.26 4.51
N ARG A 48 12.96 -2.35 5.86
CA ARG A 48 14.18 -2.12 6.65
C ARG A 48 15.29 -3.13 6.39
N HIS A 49 14.93 -4.37 6.05
CA HIS A 49 15.88 -5.40 5.68
C HIS A 49 16.35 -5.31 4.22
N GLY A 50 15.96 -4.27 3.48
CA GLY A 50 16.50 -3.98 2.16
C GLY A 50 15.93 -4.85 1.04
N MET A 51 14.75 -5.44 1.22
CA MET A 51 14.09 -6.11 0.11
C MET A 51 13.82 -5.09 -1.01
N PRO A 52 14.15 -5.39 -2.28
CA PRO A 52 13.90 -4.45 -3.37
C PRO A 52 12.40 -4.16 -3.52
N ILE A 53 12.07 -2.88 -3.69
CA ILE A 53 10.69 -2.37 -3.68
C ILE A 53 9.74 -3.14 -4.64
N PRO A 54 10.14 -3.55 -5.87
CA PRO A 54 9.27 -4.34 -6.72
C PRO A 54 8.80 -5.66 -6.09
N TYR A 55 9.66 -6.34 -5.33
CA TYR A 55 9.28 -7.57 -4.61
C TYR A 55 8.37 -7.26 -3.42
N VAL A 56 8.57 -6.13 -2.73
CA VAL A 56 7.68 -5.69 -1.65
C VAL A 56 6.29 -5.39 -2.18
N VAL A 57 6.19 -4.72 -3.33
CA VAL A 57 4.92 -4.45 -4.00
C VAL A 57 4.21 -5.76 -4.36
N ASN A 58 4.91 -6.71 -4.97
CA ASN A 58 4.33 -8.02 -5.30
C ASN A 58 3.87 -8.78 -4.04
N LEU A 59 4.67 -8.77 -2.98
CA LEU A 59 4.29 -9.35 -1.68
C LEU A 59 2.99 -8.74 -1.16
N VAL A 60 2.87 -7.41 -1.14
CA VAL A 60 1.65 -6.71 -0.72
C VAL A 60 0.48 -7.06 -1.63
N GLU A 61 0.67 -7.10 -2.95
CA GLU A 61 -0.32 -7.49 -3.96
C GLU A 61 -0.75 -8.96 -3.87
N SER A 62 0.05 -9.84 -3.26
CA SER A 62 -0.27 -11.25 -3.05
C SER A 62 -1.11 -11.51 -1.79
N LEU A 63 -1.18 -10.57 -0.85
CA LEU A 63 -1.92 -10.73 0.41
C LEU A 63 -3.40 -11.00 0.14
N ARG A 64 -3.93 -12.12 0.65
CA ARG A 64 -5.36 -12.43 0.66
C ARG A 64 -5.92 -12.01 2.00
N LEU A 65 -6.90 -11.12 1.97
CA LEU A 65 -7.45 -10.47 3.15
C LEU A 65 -8.97 -10.62 3.07
N ASP A 66 -9.59 -11.17 4.12
CA ASP A 66 -10.98 -11.68 4.09
C ASP A 66 -12.07 -10.60 4.08
N SER A 67 -11.69 -9.31 4.06
CA SER A 67 -12.64 -8.19 4.15
C SER A 67 -12.56 -7.26 2.93
N GLU A 68 -13.72 -6.94 2.35
CA GLU A 68 -13.85 -6.16 1.10
C GLU A 68 -13.23 -4.75 1.20
N ASN A 69 -13.31 -4.11 2.38
CA ASN A 69 -12.70 -2.80 2.62
C ASN A 69 -11.16 -2.83 2.52
N ILE A 70 -10.54 -3.99 2.70
CA ILE A 70 -9.09 -4.16 2.73
C ILE A 70 -8.48 -4.17 1.33
N ASN A 71 -9.27 -4.52 0.31
CA ASN A 71 -8.84 -4.41 -1.08
C ASN A 71 -8.44 -2.97 -1.42
N SER A 72 -9.09 -1.97 -0.81
CA SER A 72 -8.71 -0.55 -0.96
C SER A 72 -7.40 -0.21 -0.24
N TRP A 73 -7.18 -0.73 0.98
CA TRP A 73 -5.96 -0.47 1.75
C TRP A 73 -4.73 -1.08 1.08
N LYS A 74 -4.79 -2.37 0.72
CA LYS A 74 -3.71 -3.08 0.03
C LYS A 74 -3.33 -2.40 -1.28
N THR A 75 -4.34 -2.04 -2.09
CA THR A 75 -4.13 -1.30 -3.34
C THR A 75 -3.51 0.06 -3.10
N GLY A 76 -3.95 0.77 -2.06
CA GLY A 76 -3.39 2.06 -1.65
C GLY A 76 -1.91 1.95 -1.26
N VAL A 77 -1.54 0.96 -0.44
CA VAL A 77 -0.15 0.71 -0.04
C VAL A 77 0.71 0.33 -1.25
N ALA A 78 0.25 -0.58 -2.10
CA ALA A 78 0.96 -0.98 -3.31
C ALA A 78 1.19 0.23 -4.24
N ARG A 79 0.17 1.08 -4.43
CA ARG A 79 0.27 2.30 -5.25
C ARG A 79 1.28 3.29 -4.68
N ALA A 80 1.30 3.50 -3.36
CA ALA A 80 2.28 4.38 -2.72
C ALA A 80 3.71 3.85 -2.88
N LEU A 81 3.91 2.54 -2.72
CA LEU A 81 5.23 1.91 -2.86
C LEU A 81 5.75 1.93 -4.31
N LYS A 82 4.86 1.78 -5.30
CA LYS A 82 5.22 1.84 -6.73
C LYS A 82 5.90 3.14 -7.14
N GLN A 83 5.58 4.27 -6.48
CA GLN A 83 6.20 5.57 -6.74
C GLN A 83 7.70 5.63 -6.40
N PHE A 84 8.19 4.69 -5.59
CA PHE A 84 9.61 4.62 -5.23
C PHE A 84 10.42 3.69 -6.15
N ILE A 85 9.77 3.04 -7.11
CA ILE A 85 10.46 2.24 -8.13
C ILE A 85 10.96 3.18 -9.21
N LYS A 86 12.26 3.18 -9.48
CA LYS A 86 12.85 4.00 -10.54
C LYS A 86 12.36 3.53 -11.91
N ASP A 87 12.18 4.48 -12.83
CA ASP A 87 11.87 4.17 -14.21
C ASP A 87 12.97 3.29 -14.84
N CYS A 88 12.57 2.46 -15.80
CA CYS A 88 13.40 1.44 -16.45
C CYS A 88 13.86 0.29 -15.53
N THR A 89 13.33 0.18 -14.31
CA THR A 89 13.53 -1.01 -13.49
C THR A 89 12.83 -2.20 -14.14
N ARG A 90 13.55 -3.29 -14.40
CA ARG A 90 12.96 -4.52 -14.95
C ARG A 90 11.97 -5.12 -13.95
N ALA A 91 10.90 -5.73 -14.48
CA ALA A 91 9.97 -6.48 -13.66
C ALA A 91 10.70 -7.60 -12.88
N PRO A 92 10.13 -8.03 -11.74
CA PRO A 92 10.63 -9.20 -11.01
C PRO A 92 10.77 -10.43 -11.93
N GLN A 93 11.74 -11.28 -11.62
CA GLN A 93 12.00 -12.49 -12.41
C GLN A 93 10.75 -13.38 -12.45
N GLY A 94 10.31 -13.75 -13.67
CA GLY A 94 9.14 -14.58 -13.90
C GLY A 94 7.84 -13.83 -14.22
N GLU A 95 7.83 -12.50 -14.12
CA GLU A 95 6.69 -11.68 -14.56
C GLU A 95 6.65 -11.62 -16.10
N ARG A 96 5.48 -11.89 -16.70
CA ARG A 96 5.29 -11.89 -18.16
C ARG A 96 4.15 -10.97 -18.57
N CYS A 97 4.28 -10.38 -19.76
CA CYS A 97 3.25 -9.54 -20.34
C CYS A 97 1.98 -10.37 -20.58
N GLU A 98 0.84 -9.89 -20.09
CA GLU A 98 -0.45 -10.58 -20.26
C GLU A 98 -0.96 -10.57 -21.71
N ASN A 99 -0.44 -9.66 -22.55
CA ASN A 99 -0.84 -9.52 -23.94
C ASN A 99 0.04 -10.33 -24.92
N CYS A 100 1.37 -10.31 -24.76
CA CYS A 100 2.30 -10.96 -25.69
C CYS A 100 3.23 -12.00 -25.06
N ASN A 101 3.08 -12.27 -23.76
CA ASN A 101 3.85 -13.26 -22.99
C ASN A 101 5.37 -13.03 -22.94
N SER A 102 5.82 -11.82 -23.30
CA SER A 102 7.23 -11.44 -23.21
C SER A 102 7.65 -11.13 -21.77
N GLU A 103 8.95 -11.29 -21.51
CA GLU A 103 9.58 -10.94 -20.22
C GLU A 103 10.13 -9.50 -20.23
N SER A 104 9.93 -8.78 -21.34
CA SER A 104 10.42 -7.43 -21.60
C SER A 104 9.54 -6.35 -20.93
N LEU A 105 9.27 -6.51 -19.63
CA LEU A 105 8.47 -5.60 -18.81
C LEU A 105 9.37 -4.66 -18.00
N VAL A 106 9.08 -3.36 -18.04
CA VAL A 106 9.77 -2.33 -17.26
C VAL A 106 8.79 -1.46 -16.48
N TYR A 107 9.22 -0.95 -15.33
CA TYR A 107 8.48 0.06 -14.60
C TYR A 107 8.69 1.43 -15.24
N GLN A 108 7.60 2.15 -15.47
CA GLN A 108 7.57 3.55 -15.87
C GLN A 108 6.44 4.26 -15.13
N GLU A 109 6.76 5.33 -14.41
CA GLU A 109 5.81 6.10 -13.57
C GLU A 109 5.06 5.22 -12.55
N GLY A 110 5.70 4.15 -12.07
CA GLY A 110 5.11 3.20 -11.15
C GLY A 110 4.16 2.17 -11.79
N CYS A 111 4.03 2.14 -13.11
CA CYS A 111 3.29 1.08 -13.82
C CYS A 111 4.21 0.14 -14.60
N LEU A 112 3.80 -1.11 -14.81
CA LEU A 112 4.49 -2.08 -15.66
C LEU A 112 4.09 -1.88 -17.12
N ILE A 113 5.07 -1.60 -17.98
CA ILE A 113 4.91 -1.43 -19.42
C ILE A 113 5.74 -2.48 -20.15
N CYS A 114 5.13 -3.12 -21.14
CA CYS A 114 5.80 -4.05 -22.03
C CYS A 114 6.50 -3.30 -23.17
N LEU A 115 7.81 -3.50 -23.31
CA LEU A 115 8.60 -2.90 -24.39
C LEU A 115 8.32 -3.51 -25.77
N GLU A 116 7.82 -4.75 -25.82
CA GLU A 116 7.54 -5.43 -27.10
C GLU A 116 6.18 -5.10 -27.72
N CYS A 117 5.11 -5.02 -26.92
CA CYS A 117 3.76 -4.76 -27.44
C CYS A 117 3.12 -3.46 -26.94
N GLY A 118 3.80 -2.71 -26.06
CA GLY A 118 3.29 -1.46 -25.49
C GLY A 118 2.18 -1.63 -24.45
N HIS A 119 1.78 -2.87 -24.11
CA HIS A 119 0.74 -3.12 -23.11
C HIS A 119 1.17 -2.64 -21.72
N SER A 120 0.26 -1.97 -21.02
CA SER A 120 0.44 -1.44 -19.66
C SER A 120 -0.58 -2.06 -18.73
N LYS A 121 -0.16 -2.50 -17.53
CA LYS A 121 -1.09 -3.06 -16.52
C LYS A 121 -2.04 -2.03 -15.90
N CYS A 122 -1.83 -0.74 -16.14
CA CYS A 122 -2.61 0.34 -15.52
C CYS A 122 -3.43 1.14 -16.54
N GLY A 123 -3.46 0.70 -17.82
CA GLY A 123 -4.19 1.31 -18.93
C GLY A 123 -5.33 0.43 -19.41
#